data_AF-A0A949HHI3-F1
#
_entry.id   AF-A0A949HHI3-F1
#
_cell.length_a   1.000
_cell.length_b   1.000
_cell.length_c   1.000
_cell.angle_alpha   90.00
_cell.angle_beta   90.00
_cell.angle_gamma   90.00
#
_symmetry.space_group_name_H-M   'P 1'
#
loop_
_entity.id
_entity.type
_entity.pdbx_description
1 polymer ?
#
loop_
_entity_poly.entity_id
_entity_poly.type
_entity_poly.pdbx_seq_one_letter_code
_entity_poly.pdbx_strand_id
1 'polypeptide(L)'
;DRTDPILNYKTIRSELSHYSQELAQRPEIVVVTKAELPGASEIHRTLSEELQRKDIHLVSAVTGSGLRQLVQRIADLLAEYRSPAK
;
A
#
# COMPACT_ATOMS: atom_id res chain seq x y z
N ASP A 1 -1.60 3.21 18.18
CA ASP A 1 -0.70 2.17 18.72
C ASP A 1 0.79 2.51 18.60
N ARG A 2 1.22 3.58 17.89
CA ARG A 2 2.62 4.06 17.85
C ARG A 2 3.64 2.97 17.44
N THR A 3 3.17 1.97 16.71
CA THR A 3 4.00 0.88 16.21
C THR A 3 4.76 1.33 14.97
N ASP A 4 5.93 0.75 14.75
CA ASP A 4 6.78 1.05 13.59
C ASP A 4 6.06 0.60 12.30
N PRO A 5 5.77 1.52 11.36
CA PRO A 5 5.04 1.21 10.14
C PRO A 5 5.79 0.20 9.24
N ILE A 6 7.12 0.18 9.28
CA ILE A 6 7.94 -0.78 8.51
C ILE A 6 7.81 -2.16 9.10
N LEU A 7 7.89 -2.28 10.42
CA LEU A 7 7.71 -3.56 11.11
C LEU A 7 6.31 -4.10 10.84
N ASN A 8 5.28 -3.27 10.95
CA ASN A 8 3.90 -3.66 10.67
C ASN A 8 3.75 -4.22 9.25
N TYR A 9 4.28 -3.53 8.25
CA TYR A 9 4.27 -3.99 6.86
C TYR A 9 4.97 -5.36 6.71
N LYS A 10 6.19 -5.50 7.24
CA LYS A 10 6.97 -6.74 7.15
C LYS A 10 6.27 -7.92 7.85
N THR A 11 5.63 -7.66 8.99
CA THR A 11 4.85 -8.67 9.72
C THR A 11 3.68 -9.18 8.87
N ILE A 12 2.85 -8.29 8.32
CA ILE A 12 1.73 -8.68 7.45
C ILE A 12 2.22 -9.45 6.20
N ARG A 13 3.29 -9.00 5.56
CA ARG A 13 3.89 -9.70 4.41
C ARG A 13 4.37 -11.12 4.77
N SER A 14 4.96 -11.28 5.95
CA SER A 14 5.41 -12.57 6.47
C SER A 14 4.23 -13.49 6.72
N GLU A 15 3.18 -13.01 7.38
CA GLU A 15 1.95 -13.76 7.64
C GLU A 15 1.27 -14.22 6.35
N LEU A 16 1.15 -13.34 5.35
CA LEU A 16 0.60 -13.69 4.03
C LEU A 16 1.41 -14.78 3.34
N SER A 17 2.74 -14.71 3.41
CA SER A 17 3.65 -15.69 2.81
C SER A 17 3.57 -17.07 3.49
N HIS A 18 3.35 -17.09 4.79
CA HIS A 18 3.13 -18.34 5.55
C HIS A 18 1.74 -18.94 5.27
N TYR A 19 0.72 -18.09 5.07
CA TYR A 19 -0.63 -18.54 4.78
C TYR A 19 -0.76 -19.10 3.35
N SER A 20 -0.25 -18.38 2.34
CA SER A 20 -0.31 -18.82 0.94
C SER A 20 0.74 -18.11 0.09
N GLN A 21 1.62 -18.89 -0.54
CA GLN A 21 2.59 -18.38 -1.51
C GLN A 21 1.92 -17.70 -2.71
N GLU A 22 0.79 -18.23 -3.18
CA GLU A 22 0.03 -17.61 -4.27
C GLU A 22 -0.44 -16.21 -3.87
N LEU A 23 -0.96 -16.06 -2.65
CA LEU A 23 -1.44 -14.77 -2.15
C LEU A 23 -0.29 -13.76 -2.00
N ALA A 24 0.86 -14.21 -1.48
CA ALA A 24 2.03 -13.35 -1.32
C ALA A 24 2.63 -12.87 -2.65
N GLN A 25 2.41 -13.60 -3.74
CA GLN A 25 2.88 -13.24 -5.08
C GLN A 25 1.92 -12.31 -5.85
N ARG A 26 0.69 -12.11 -5.36
CA ARG A 26 -0.26 -11.21 -6.02
C ARG A 26 0.27 -9.77 -6.02
N PRO A 27 0.01 -9.00 -7.09
CA PRO A 27 0.31 -7.57 -7.10
C PRO A 27 -0.30 -6.86 -5.89
N GLU A 28 0.47 -5.94 -5.30
CA GLU A 28 0.14 -5.27 -4.04
C GLU A 28 0.19 -3.74 -4.21
N ILE A 29 -0.77 -3.05 -3.60
CA ILE A 29 -0.78 -1.58 -3.46
C ILE A 29 -0.64 -1.26 -1.97
N VAL A 30 0.40 -0.54 -1.59
CA VAL A 30 0.58 -0.08 -0.20
C VAL A 30 -0.01 1.30 -0.04
N VAL A 31 -0.80 1.47 1.01
CA VAL A 31 -1.57 2.69 1.26
C VAL A 31 -1.40 3.11 2.71
N VAL A 32 -0.88 4.33 2.93
CA VAL A 32 -0.96 5.02 4.21
C VAL A 32 -2.34 5.65 4.32
N THR A 33 -3.10 5.23 5.33
CA THR A 33 -4.45 5.75 5.59
C THR A 33 -4.41 6.82 6.68
N LYS A 34 -5.54 7.53 6.88
CA LYS A 34 -5.69 8.63 7.85
C LYS A 34 -4.76 9.81 7.58
N ALA A 35 -4.61 10.18 6.31
CA ALA A 35 -3.72 11.26 5.86
C ALA A 35 -4.01 12.63 6.49
N GLU A 36 -5.18 12.83 7.09
CA GLU A 36 -5.55 14.03 7.84
C GLU A 36 -4.82 14.15 9.19
N LEU A 37 -4.23 13.07 9.69
CA LEU A 37 -3.56 13.06 10.99
C LEU A 37 -2.12 13.59 10.88
N PRO A 38 -1.65 14.33 11.90
CA PRO A 38 -0.24 14.69 12.00
C PRO A 38 0.67 13.45 11.93
N GLY A 39 1.79 13.57 11.21
CA GLY A 39 2.76 12.48 11.03
C GLY A 39 2.48 11.53 9.85
N ALA A 40 1.29 11.58 9.23
CA ALA A 40 0.98 10.71 8.11
C ALA A 40 1.93 10.88 6.90
N SER A 41 2.32 12.13 6.58
CA SER A 41 3.29 12.41 5.51
C SER A 41 4.71 11.92 5.85
N GLU A 42 5.09 11.93 7.13
CA GLU A 42 6.38 11.40 7.57
C GLU A 42 6.41 9.87 7.46
N ILE A 43 5.34 9.20 7.91
CA ILE A 43 5.15 7.75 7.75
C ILE A 43 5.21 7.37 6.27
N HIS A 44 4.51 8.12 5.41
CA HIS A 44 4.54 7.91 3.96
C HIS A 44 5.96 8.01 3.39
N ARG A 45 6.72 9.04 3.78
CA ARG A 45 8.12 9.20 3.37
C ARG A 45 8.99 8.04 3.87
N THR A 46 8.93 7.70 5.15
CA THR A 46 9.72 6.59 5.74
C THR A 46 9.42 5.27 5.05
N LEU A 47 8.14 4.93 4.81
CA LEU A 47 7.76 3.74 4.07
C LEU A 47 8.31 3.75 2.64
N SER A 48 8.26 4.89 1.96
CA SER A 48 8.75 5.01 0.59
C SER A 48 10.27 4.83 0.49
N GLU A 49 11.02 5.40 1.44
CA GLU A 49 12.48 5.33 1.51
C GLU A 49 12.96 3.91 1.89
N GLU A 50 12.45 3.37 2.99
CA GLU A 50 12.91 2.08 3.55
C GLU A 50 12.47 0.89 2.69
N LEU A 51 11.30 0.96 2.04
CA LEU A 51 10.86 -0.07 1.09
C LEU A 51 11.38 0.17 -0.32
N GLN A 52 12.06 1.30 -0.56
CA GLN A 52 12.51 1.74 -1.89
C GLN A 52 11.38 1.75 -2.93
N ARG A 53 10.18 2.16 -2.49
CA ARG A 53 8.94 2.16 -3.28
C ARG A 53 8.46 3.57 -3.53
N LYS A 54 8.07 3.86 -4.77
CA LYS A 54 7.52 5.17 -5.18
C LYS A 54 6.00 5.14 -5.36
N ASP A 55 5.40 3.95 -5.30
CA ASP A 55 4.00 3.66 -5.56
C ASP A 55 3.18 3.54 -4.27
N ILE A 56 3.66 4.11 -3.16
CA ILE A 56 2.91 4.14 -1.90
C ILE A 56 1.93 5.30 -1.96
N HIS A 57 0.64 5.01 -1.78
CA HIS A 57 -0.41 6.01 -1.77
C HIS A 57 -0.63 6.56 -0.36
N LEU A 58 -0.99 7.85 -0.26
CA LEU A 58 -1.41 8.50 0.98
C LEU A 58 -2.88 8.94 0.82
N VAL A 59 -3.76 8.44 1.69
CA VAL A 59 -5.21 8.66 1.57
C VAL A 59 -5.88 8.99 2.90
N SER A 60 -6.98 9.72 2.83
CA SER A 60 -7.89 9.97 3.94
C SER A 60 -9.28 9.51 3.55
N ALA A 61 -9.82 8.52 4.27
CA ALA A 61 -11.21 8.09 4.10
C ALA A 61 -12.21 9.15 4.60
N VAL A 62 -11.78 10.01 5.54
CA VAL A 62 -12.63 11.06 6.15
C VAL A 62 -12.76 12.26 5.22
N THR A 63 -11.65 12.74 4.65
CA THR A 63 -11.66 13.93 3.79
C THR A 63 -11.83 13.59 2.30
N GLY A 64 -11.68 12.31 1.93
CA GLY A 64 -11.70 11.86 0.54
C GLY A 64 -10.37 12.08 -0.21
N SER A 65 -9.37 12.70 0.43
CA SER A 65 -8.06 12.94 -0.18
C SER A 65 -7.40 11.64 -0.63
N GLY A 66 -6.85 11.62 -1.84
CA GLY A 66 -6.13 10.49 -2.42
C GLY A 66 -6.99 9.29 -2.87
N LEU A 67 -8.28 9.23 -2.51
CA LEU A 67 -9.13 8.08 -2.82
C LEU A 67 -9.35 7.90 -4.32
N ARG A 68 -9.53 9.00 -5.07
CA ARG A 68 -9.72 8.94 -6.53
C ARG A 68 -8.49 8.33 -7.22
N GLN A 69 -7.30 8.76 -6.82
CA GLN A 69 -6.03 8.27 -7.35
C GLN A 69 -5.83 6.79 -7.00
N LEU A 70 -6.20 6.38 -5.77
CA LEU A 70 -6.14 4.98 -5.36
C LEU A 70 -7.09 4.10 -6.19
N VAL A 71 -8.34 4.52 -6.39
CA VAL A 71 -9.31 3.78 -7.23
C VAL A 71 -8.82 3.65 -8.66
N GLN A 72 -8.27 4.72 -9.24
CA GLN A 72 -7.69 4.66 -10.58
C GLN A 72 -6.54 3.64 -10.63
N ARG A 73 -5.61 3.68 -9.66
CA ARG A 73 -4.50 2.72 -9.62
C ARG A 73 -4.96 1.28 -9.50
N ILE A 74 -6.01 1.02 -8.69
CA ILE A 74 -6.61 -0.31 -8.59
C ILE A 74 -7.18 -0.75 -9.95
N ALA A 75 -7.90 0.13 -10.64
CA ALA A 75 -8.45 -0.17 -11.96
C ALA A 75 -7.36 -0.47 -12.99
N ASP A 76 -6.30 0.34 -13.02
CA ASP A 76 -5.15 0.16 -13.92
C ASP A 76 -4.45 -1.19 -13.64
N LEU A 77 -4.19 -1.50 -12.37
CA LEU A 77 -3.54 -2.75 -11.97
C LEU A 77 -4.39 -3.98 -12.33
N LEU A 78 -5.72 -3.90 -12.20
CA LEU A 78 -6.63 -4.96 -12.61
C LEU A 78 -6.67 -5.13 -14.13
N ALA A 79 -6.60 -4.05 -14.90
CA ALA A 79 -6.55 -4.09 -16.36
C ALA A 79 -5.22 -4.72 -16.85
N GLU A 80 -4.10 -4.36 -16.22
CA GLU A 80 -2.80 -4.99 -16.44
C GLU A 80 -2.84 -6.48 -16.09
N TYR A 81 -3.41 -6.85 -14.93
CA TYR A 81 -3.45 -8.24 -14.46
C TYR A 81 -4.38 -9.14 -15.27
N ARG A 82 -5.49 -8.61 -15.80
CA ARG A 82 -6.43 -9.35 -16.66
C ARG A 82 -5.95 -9.50 -18.10
N SER A 83 -4.99 -8.70 -18.52
CA SER A 83 -4.33 -8.88 -19.81
C SER A 83 -3.30 -9.99 -19.61
N PRO A 84 -3.55 -11.25 -20.04
CA PRO A 84 -2.49 -12.24 -19.99
C PRO A 84 -1.29 -11.66 -20.76
N ALA A 85 -0.10 -11.85 -20.20
CA ALA A 85 1.15 -11.52 -20.87
C ALA A 85 1.04 -11.96 -22.34
N LYS A 86 1.21 -10.99 -23.24
CA LYS A 86 1.34 -11.25 -24.66
C LYS A 86 2.61 -12.05 -24.91
#